data_AF-A0A958IZW7-F1
#
_entry.id   AF-A0A958IZW7-F1
#
_cell.length_a   1.000
_cell.length_b   1.000
_cell.length_c   1.000
_cell.angle_alpha   90.00
_cell.angle_beta   90.00
_cell.angle_gamma   90.00
#
_symmetry.space_group_name_H-M   'P 1'
#
loop_
_entity.id
_entity.type
_entity.pdbx_description
1 polymer ?
#
loop_
_entity_poly.entity_id
_entity_poly.type
_entity_poly.pdbx_seq_one_letter_code
_entity_poly.pdbx_strand_id
1 'polypeptide(L)'
;MNFSDKQLSEIIQQLVGQHSEEQRQRIETGVRQAAQRWRESDGDFPAFAEFCGQHFVSDSALLDEVFTRFQRNLESLMGNLHKAYRQFNWPLHVDTGDLLKVDQLFANFDMFAHVVSDMFATKLAFVALLNFPLETLENKSRDGENWSRRKWAEIRLAELFADRVPGEVKQKHTTAYTAAEEYVYHYNIYAGNLRDADGKPLFPETLKLISHWGLRDEIKGQYANPDGLEKQELLHTVMERIIAQEIPRQVVDNPKVVWHPHSNALFDPHGKQLDAAPEANARYE
;
A
#
# COMPACT_ATOMS: atom_id res chain seq x y z
N MET A 1 -0.09 21.89 18.18
CA MET A 1 -0.89 22.73 19.07
C MET A 1 -1.72 21.81 19.93
N ASN A 2 -1.70 21.96 21.25
CA ASN A 2 -2.55 21.16 22.14
C ASN A 2 -3.47 22.12 22.90
N PHE A 3 -4.77 22.03 22.67
CA PHE A 3 -5.76 22.72 23.49
C PHE A 3 -5.84 22.04 24.85
N SER A 4 -5.93 22.83 25.92
CA SER A 4 -6.09 22.31 27.28
C SER A 4 -7.45 21.62 27.45
N ASP A 5 -7.56 20.69 28.41
CA ASP A 5 -8.85 20.07 28.72
C ASP A 5 -9.92 21.10 29.10
N LYS A 6 -9.52 22.18 29.78
CA LYS A 6 -10.43 23.29 30.11
C LYS A 6 -11.02 23.94 28.85
N GLN A 7 -10.17 24.26 27.88
CA GLN A 7 -10.58 24.83 26.60
C GLN A 7 -11.52 23.90 25.81
N LEU A 8 -11.23 22.60 25.79
CA LEU A 8 -12.09 21.62 25.13
C LEU A 8 -13.43 21.49 25.86
N SER A 9 -13.43 21.46 27.19
CA SER A 9 -14.65 21.43 28.01
C SER A 9 -15.53 22.66 27.79
N GLU A 10 -14.96 23.85 27.60
CA GLU A 10 -15.69 25.07 27.27
C GLU A 10 -16.46 24.93 25.94
N ILE A 11 -15.80 24.44 24.89
CA ILE A 11 -16.44 24.19 23.58
C ILE A 11 -17.54 23.13 23.71
N ILE A 12 -17.27 22.03 24.40
CA ILE A 12 -18.23 20.94 24.59
C ILE A 12 -19.49 21.46 25.32
N GLN A 13 -19.32 22.22 26.41
CA GLN A 13 -20.44 22.80 27.15
C GLN A 13 -21.24 23.77 26.29
N GLN A 14 -20.57 24.60 25.50
CA GLN A 14 -21.24 25.52 24.58
C GLN A 14 -22.09 24.77 23.55
N LEU A 15 -21.53 23.76 22.88
CA LEU A 15 -22.25 22.96 21.89
C LEU A 15 -23.42 22.19 22.50
N VAL A 16 -23.24 21.60 23.67
CA VAL A 16 -24.33 20.90 24.37
C VAL A 16 -25.47 21.87 24.69
N GLY A 17 -25.16 23.10 25.11
CA GLY A 17 -26.15 24.15 25.34
C GLY A 17 -26.85 24.65 24.06
N GLN A 18 -26.18 24.60 22.91
CA GLN A 18 -26.74 24.99 21.61
C GLN A 18 -27.61 23.90 20.97
N HIS A 19 -27.32 22.63 21.24
CA HIS A 19 -28.01 21.49 20.67
C HIS A 19 -28.88 20.79 21.72
N SER A 20 -28.37 19.71 22.33
CA SER A 20 -29.05 19.02 23.44
C SER A 20 -28.08 18.14 24.24
N GLU A 21 -28.47 17.82 25.48
CA GLU A 21 -27.73 16.92 26.37
C GLU A 21 -27.58 15.50 25.79
N GLU A 22 -28.55 15.05 24.97
CA GLU A 22 -28.51 13.75 24.29
C GLU A 22 -27.33 13.64 23.30
N GLN A 23 -26.84 14.76 22.78
CA GLN A 23 -25.70 14.80 21.86
C GLN A 23 -24.34 14.83 22.57
N ARG A 24 -24.31 14.93 23.91
CA ARG A 24 -23.06 15.12 24.69
C ARG A 24 -21.95 14.16 24.28
N GLN A 25 -22.23 12.86 24.21
CA GLN A 25 -21.21 11.87 23.89
C GLN A 25 -20.63 12.06 22.48
N ARG A 26 -21.49 12.38 21.48
CA ARG A 26 -21.06 12.67 20.10
C ARG A 26 -20.22 13.94 20.03
N ILE A 27 -20.65 14.99 20.74
CA ILE A 27 -19.93 16.27 20.83
C ILE A 27 -18.55 16.04 21.46
N GLU A 28 -18.49 15.38 22.61
CA GLU A 28 -17.23 15.09 23.31
C GLU A 28 -16.26 14.29 22.44
N THR A 29 -16.77 13.25 21.77
CA THR A 29 -15.97 12.41 20.87
C THR A 29 -15.45 13.23 19.69
N GLY A 30 -16.35 13.92 18.99
CA GLY A 30 -16.04 14.71 17.79
C GLY A 30 -15.06 15.86 18.05
N VAL A 31 -15.30 16.65 19.09
CA VAL A 31 -14.43 17.78 19.48
C VAL A 31 -13.04 17.26 19.83
N ARG A 32 -12.94 16.20 20.63
CA ARG A 32 -11.63 15.66 21.05
C ARG A 32 -10.85 15.06 19.89
N GLN A 33 -11.48 14.29 19.00
CA GLN A 33 -10.78 13.69 17.87
C GLN A 33 -10.36 14.73 16.81
N ALA A 34 -11.15 15.78 16.61
CA ALA A 34 -10.78 16.91 15.76
C ALA A 34 -9.62 17.71 16.37
N ALA A 35 -9.68 18.02 17.67
CA ALA A 35 -8.64 18.75 18.40
C ALA A 35 -7.28 18.04 18.34
N GLN A 36 -7.25 16.71 18.48
CA GLN A 36 -6.01 15.91 18.37
C GLN A 36 -5.28 16.06 17.03
N ARG A 37 -5.99 16.45 15.97
CA ARG A 37 -5.45 16.58 14.60
C ARG A 37 -5.32 18.04 14.15
N TRP A 38 -5.76 18.96 14.99
CA TRP A 38 -5.67 20.41 14.76
C TRP A 38 -4.24 20.90 14.99
N ARG A 39 -3.72 21.67 14.04
CA ARG A 39 -2.36 22.24 14.05
C ARG A 39 -2.45 23.76 14.01
N GLU A 40 -1.34 24.42 14.27
CA GLU A 40 -1.26 25.89 14.22
C GLU A 40 -1.63 26.44 12.84
N SER A 41 -1.29 25.71 11.78
CA SER A 41 -1.68 26.03 10.39
C SER A 41 -3.18 26.01 10.15
N ASP A 42 -3.96 25.42 11.06
CA ASP A 42 -5.40 25.34 10.94
C ASP A 42 -6.11 26.53 11.58
N GLY A 43 -5.44 27.28 12.44
CA GLY A 43 -6.02 28.37 13.21
C GLY A 43 -5.80 28.17 14.71
N ASP A 44 -6.06 29.23 15.46
CA ASP A 44 -5.94 29.27 16.90
C ASP A 44 -7.19 28.68 17.60
N PHE A 45 -7.25 28.84 18.93
CA PHE A 45 -8.38 28.33 19.71
C PHE A 45 -9.73 28.97 19.32
N PRO A 46 -9.86 30.30 19.18
CA PRO A 46 -11.08 30.92 18.63
C PRO A 46 -11.53 30.32 17.29
N ALA A 47 -10.61 30.14 16.34
CA ALA A 47 -10.93 29.53 15.05
C ALA A 47 -11.43 28.09 15.19
N PHE A 48 -10.84 27.30 16.10
CA PHE A 48 -11.29 25.94 16.38
C PHE A 48 -12.69 25.92 17.01
N ALA A 49 -12.95 26.77 18.00
CA ALA A 49 -14.25 26.88 18.65
C ALA A 49 -15.35 27.29 17.65
N GLU A 50 -15.07 28.29 16.80
CA GLU A 50 -15.97 28.72 15.73
C GLU A 50 -16.25 27.58 14.75
N PHE A 51 -15.21 26.87 14.30
CA PHE A 51 -15.36 25.73 13.41
C PHE A 51 -16.29 24.66 14.01
N CYS A 52 -16.08 24.29 15.28
CA CYS A 52 -16.92 23.31 15.96
C CYS A 52 -18.39 23.77 16.06
N GLY A 53 -18.61 25.04 16.40
CA GLY A 53 -19.96 25.66 16.44
C GLY A 53 -20.68 25.68 15.10
N GLN A 54 -19.95 25.90 14.01
CA GLN A 54 -20.54 25.97 12.66
C GLN A 54 -20.80 24.61 12.03
N HIS A 55 -20.00 23.59 12.37
CA HIS A 55 -19.96 22.34 11.61
C HIS A 55 -20.41 21.10 12.39
N PHE A 56 -20.74 21.20 13.68
CA PHE A 56 -21.39 20.10 14.38
C PHE A 56 -22.85 19.96 13.92
N VAL A 57 -23.26 18.72 13.60
CA VAL A 57 -24.58 18.41 13.07
C VAL A 57 -25.35 17.52 14.06
N SER A 58 -26.32 18.15 14.74
CA SER A 58 -27.22 17.48 15.69
C SER A 58 -28.45 16.86 15.03
N ASP A 59 -28.93 17.43 13.92
CA ASP A 59 -30.08 16.91 13.18
C ASP A 59 -29.71 15.63 12.41
N SER A 60 -30.48 14.56 12.61
CA SER A 60 -30.16 13.25 12.04
C SER A 60 -30.30 13.21 10.52
N ALA A 61 -31.28 13.93 9.95
CA ALA A 61 -31.50 13.95 8.51
C ALA A 61 -30.36 14.71 7.80
N LEU A 62 -29.95 15.85 8.34
CA LEU A 62 -28.81 16.61 7.84
C LEU A 62 -27.50 15.83 8.00
N LEU A 63 -27.32 15.09 9.10
CA LEU A 63 -26.14 14.24 9.29
C LEU A 63 -26.06 13.15 8.21
N ASP A 64 -27.19 12.56 7.84
CA ASP A 64 -27.28 11.59 6.74
C ASP A 64 -26.97 12.19 5.38
N GLU A 65 -27.41 13.44 5.13
CA GLU A 65 -27.03 14.17 3.92
C GLU A 65 -25.52 14.43 3.88
N VAL A 66 -24.92 14.89 4.98
CA VAL A 66 -23.47 15.11 5.09
C VAL A 66 -22.72 13.81 4.79
N PHE A 67 -23.10 12.70 5.43
CA PHE A 67 -22.51 11.40 5.17
C PHE A 67 -22.61 11.01 3.68
N THR A 68 -23.79 11.18 3.09
CA THR A 68 -24.04 10.85 1.67
C THR A 68 -23.18 11.70 0.73
N ARG A 69 -22.95 12.98 1.05
CA ARG A 69 -22.06 13.86 0.26
C ARG A 69 -20.62 13.40 0.35
N PHE A 70 -20.14 13.04 1.54
CA PHE A 70 -18.82 12.45 1.71
C PHE A 70 -18.66 11.18 0.88
N GLN A 71 -19.60 10.24 1.01
CA GLN A 71 -19.57 8.97 0.29
C GLN A 71 -19.45 9.20 -1.23
N ARG A 72 -20.36 9.99 -1.82
CA ARG A 72 -20.38 10.23 -3.28
C ARG A 72 -19.12 10.92 -3.79
N ASN A 73 -18.65 11.93 -3.05
CA ASN A 73 -17.50 12.71 -3.48
C ASN A 73 -16.20 11.91 -3.34
N LEU A 74 -16.05 11.13 -2.26
CA LEU A 74 -14.89 10.26 -2.05
C LEU A 74 -14.88 9.11 -3.05
N GLU A 75 -16.03 8.50 -3.36
CA GLU A 75 -16.14 7.47 -4.40
C GLU A 75 -15.67 8.01 -5.76
N SER A 76 -16.18 9.18 -6.15
CA SER A 76 -15.78 9.83 -7.40
C SER A 76 -14.29 10.17 -7.41
N LEU A 77 -13.77 10.81 -6.37
CA LEU A 77 -12.37 11.20 -6.27
C LEU A 77 -11.45 9.98 -6.33
N MET A 78 -11.65 9.02 -5.42
CA MET A 78 -10.79 7.84 -5.31
C MET A 78 -10.87 6.97 -6.56
N GLY A 79 -12.06 6.79 -7.14
CA GLY A 79 -12.25 6.04 -8.38
C GLY A 79 -11.50 6.67 -9.57
N ASN A 80 -11.55 8.00 -9.71
CA ASN A 80 -10.85 8.69 -10.79
C ASN A 80 -9.34 8.69 -10.61
N LEU A 81 -8.85 8.91 -9.38
CA LEU A 81 -7.42 8.79 -9.08
C LEU A 81 -6.91 7.37 -9.31
N HIS A 82 -7.69 6.35 -8.93
CA HIS A 82 -7.32 4.95 -9.18
C HIS A 82 -7.30 4.63 -10.69
N LYS A 83 -8.25 5.16 -11.46
CA LYS A 83 -8.25 5.03 -12.92
C LYS A 83 -6.96 5.61 -13.52
N ALA A 84 -6.57 6.81 -13.10
CA ALA A 84 -5.33 7.43 -13.56
C ALA A 84 -4.10 6.62 -13.11
N TYR A 85 -4.12 6.10 -11.87
CA TYR A 85 -3.02 5.29 -11.32
C TYR A 85 -2.75 4.06 -12.18
N ARG A 86 -3.82 3.33 -12.55
CA ARG A 86 -3.69 2.17 -13.44
C ARG A 86 -3.13 2.54 -14.80
N GLN A 87 -3.50 3.71 -15.34
CA GLN A 87 -2.98 4.17 -16.62
C GLN A 87 -1.47 4.48 -16.54
N PHE A 88 -1.03 5.13 -15.47
CA PHE A 88 0.38 5.51 -15.28
C PHE A 88 1.28 4.30 -15.05
N ASN A 89 0.75 3.25 -14.41
CA ASN A 89 1.50 2.03 -14.12
C ASN A 89 1.31 0.91 -15.17
N TRP A 90 0.54 1.16 -16.23
CA TRP A 90 0.22 0.13 -17.21
C TRP A 90 1.46 -0.55 -17.81
N PRO A 91 2.50 0.19 -18.26
CA PRO A 91 3.69 -0.42 -18.84
C PRO A 91 4.46 -1.29 -17.84
N LEU A 92 4.44 -0.93 -16.54
CA LEU A 92 5.13 -1.70 -15.49
C LEU A 92 4.37 -2.97 -15.13
N HIS A 93 3.04 -2.93 -15.14
CA HIS A 93 2.21 -4.04 -14.68
C HIS A 93 1.81 -5.02 -15.79
N VAL A 94 1.89 -4.59 -17.05
CA VAL A 94 1.46 -5.38 -18.21
C VAL A 94 2.61 -5.47 -19.19
N ASP A 95 2.84 -6.66 -19.74
CA ASP A 95 3.83 -6.85 -20.80
C ASP A 95 3.38 -6.11 -22.08
N THR A 96 3.82 -4.86 -22.19
CA THR A 96 3.62 -4.00 -23.36
C THR A 96 4.87 -3.86 -24.22
N GLY A 97 5.89 -4.69 -23.98
CA GLY A 97 7.22 -4.57 -24.57
C GLY A 97 8.18 -3.77 -23.68
N ASP A 98 9.19 -3.18 -24.31
CA ASP A 98 10.29 -2.52 -23.60
C ASP A 98 9.81 -1.30 -22.79
N LEU A 99 10.24 -1.26 -21.52
CA LEU A 99 10.00 -0.12 -20.63
C LEU A 99 10.82 1.10 -21.06
N LEU A 100 10.16 2.25 -21.11
CA LEU A 100 10.80 3.55 -21.29
C LEU A 100 11.20 4.12 -19.93
N LYS A 101 12.27 4.93 -19.92
CA LYS A 101 12.72 5.63 -18.70
C LYS A 101 11.64 6.54 -18.08
N VAL A 102 10.69 7.00 -18.87
CA VAL A 102 9.60 7.86 -18.40
C VAL A 102 8.51 7.06 -17.66
N ASP A 103 8.36 5.78 -17.94
CA ASP A 103 7.31 4.95 -17.33
C ASP A 103 7.52 4.87 -15.81
N GLN A 104 8.77 4.78 -15.39
CA GLN A 104 9.13 4.82 -13.97
C GLN A 104 8.87 6.18 -13.31
N LEU A 105 9.00 7.28 -14.05
CA LEU A 105 8.64 8.61 -13.55
C LEU A 105 7.12 8.74 -13.34
N PHE A 106 6.33 8.17 -14.25
CA PHE A 106 4.87 8.09 -14.08
C PHE A 106 4.46 7.17 -12.94
N ALA A 107 5.10 6.02 -12.78
CA ALA A 107 4.86 5.09 -11.68
C ALA A 107 5.17 5.74 -10.31
N ASN A 108 6.25 6.53 -10.24
CA ASN A 108 6.63 7.27 -9.04
C ASN A 108 5.67 8.43 -8.69
N PHE A 109 4.80 8.86 -9.60
CA PHE A 109 3.90 9.99 -9.37
C PHE A 109 2.69 9.57 -8.51
N ASP A 110 2.72 9.87 -7.22
CA ASP A 110 1.65 9.52 -6.29
C ASP A 110 0.50 10.55 -6.34
N MET A 111 -0.54 10.21 -7.10
CA MET A 111 -1.75 11.01 -7.22
C MET A 111 -2.59 11.12 -5.93
N PHE A 112 -2.32 10.26 -4.94
CA PHE A 112 -3.03 10.24 -3.67
C PHE A 112 -2.27 10.97 -2.56
N ALA A 113 -0.99 11.28 -2.78
CA ALA A 113 -0.07 11.79 -1.77
C ALA A 113 -0.68 12.95 -0.97
N HIS A 114 -1.25 13.93 -1.66
CA HIS A 114 -1.75 15.16 -1.03
C HIS A 114 -3.25 15.15 -0.69
N VAL A 115 -4.02 14.14 -1.11
CA VAL A 115 -5.49 14.17 -0.98
C VAL A 115 -5.94 14.38 0.47
N VAL A 116 -5.40 13.59 1.39
CA VAL A 116 -5.77 13.70 2.82
C VAL A 116 -5.22 14.99 3.44
N SER A 117 -3.98 15.39 3.11
CA SER A 117 -3.41 16.64 3.64
C SER A 117 -4.21 17.87 3.20
N ASP A 118 -4.69 17.86 1.95
CA ASP A 118 -5.49 18.94 1.38
C ASP A 118 -6.90 18.96 1.99
N MET A 119 -7.48 17.79 2.29
CA MET A 119 -8.73 17.71 3.05
C MET A 119 -8.61 18.25 4.47
N PHE A 120 -7.44 18.15 5.11
CA PHE A 120 -7.18 18.84 6.37
C PHE A 120 -7.03 20.35 6.16
N ALA A 121 -6.22 20.77 5.17
CA ALA A 121 -5.99 22.18 4.88
C ALA A 121 -7.29 22.94 4.54
N THR A 122 -8.22 22.27 3.85
CA THR A 122 -9.55 22.79 3.47
C THR A 122 -10.65 22.50 4.50
N LYS A 123 -10.29 21.96 5.67
CA LYS A 123 -11.19 21.63 6.79
C LYS A 123 -12.18 20.49 6.58
N LEU A 124 -12.25 19.90 5.39
CA LEU A 124 -13.15 18.79 5.10
C LEU A 124 -12.94 17.59 6.04
N ALA A 125 -11.67 17.25 6.33
CA ALA A 125 -11.33 16.19 7.28
C ALA A 125 -11.88 16.47 8.69
N PHE A 126 -11.87 17.72 9.14
CA PHE A 126 -12.38 18.09 10.46
C PHE A 126 -13.91 18.01 10.53
N VAL A 127 -14.63 18.22 9.42
CA VAL A 127 -16.09 18.00 9.39
C VAL A 127 -16.41 16.53 9.62
N ALA A 128 -15.67 15.62 8.96
CA ALA A 128 -15.84 14.19 9.15
C ALA A 128 -15.50 13.78 10.59
N LEU A 129 -14.36 14.25 11.11
CA LEU A 129 -13.92 13.95 12.47
C LEU A 129 -14.85 14.54 13.54
N LEU A 130 -15.47 15.69 13.30
CA LEU A 130 -16.38 16.30 14.28
C LEU A 130 -17.71 15.53 14.39
N ASN A 131 -18.15 14.88 13.31
CA ASN A 131 -19.51 14.34 13.20
C ASN A 131 -19.62 12.82 13.22
N PHE A 132 -18.53 12.11 12.89
CA PHE A 132 -18.48 10.64 12.80
C PHE A 132 -17.36 10.07 13.68
N PRO A 133 -17.60 8.96 14.41
CA PRO A 133 -16.67 8.46 15.41
C PRO A 133 -15.49 7.71 14.80
N LEU A 134 -14.32 7.87 15.42
CA LEU A 134 -13.21 6.92 15.28
C LEU A 134 -13.36 5.77 16.28
N GLU A 135 -12.95 4.57 15.88
CA GLU A 135 -12.96 3.38 16.75
C GLU A 135 -11.62 2.66 16.75
N THR A 136 -11.24 2.13 17.92
CA THR A 136 -10.02 1.34 18.07
C THR A 136 -10.18 -0.05 17.47
N LEU A 137 -9.06 -0.72 17.16
CA LEU A 137 -9.08 -2.11 16.72
C LEU A 137 -9.75 -3.02 17.77
N GLU A 138 -9.46 -2.79 19.05
CA GLU A 138 -10.05 -3.55 20.15
C GLU A 138 -11.58 -3.43 20.19
N ASN A 139 -12.14 -2.21 20.06
CA ASN A 139 -13.59 -2.01 20.04
C ASN A 139 -14.23 -2.66 18.80
N LYS A 140 -13.57 -2.58 17.63
CA LYS A 140 -14.04 -3.27 16.41
C LYS A 140 -14.08 -4.77 16.60
N SER A 141 -13.06 -5.36 17.22
CA SER A 141 -13.02 -6.80 17.48
C SER A 141 -14.07 -7.24 18.49
N ARG A 142 -14.34 -6.43 19.52
CA ARG A 142 -15.30 -6.75 20.58
C ARG A 142 -16.75 -6.56 20.13
N ASP A 143 -17.05 -5.44 19.49
CA ASP A 143 -18.44 -4.99 19.28
C ASP A 143 -18.86 -4.97 17.80
N GLY A 144 -17.91 -5.11 16.87
CA GLY A 144 -18.12 -4.89 15.44
C GLY A 144 -19.12 -5.84 14.78
N GLU A 145 -19.27 -7.06 15.30
CA GLU A 145 -20.27 -8.03 14.84
C GLU A 145 -21.71 -7.54 15.07
N ASN A 146 -21.91 -6.69 16.09
CA ASN A 146 -23.22 -6.13 16.44
C ASN A 146 -23.48 -4.77 15.78
N TRP A 147 -22.54 -4.23 15.01
CA TRP A 147 -22.70 -2.92 14.38
C TRP A 147 -23.48 -3.02 13.08
N SER A 148 -24.36 -2.05 12.86
CA SER A 148 -25.05 -1.91 11.58
C SER A 148 -24.06 -1.58 10.46
N ARG A 149 -24.44 -1.90 9.22
CA ARG A 149 -23.69 -1.47 8.03
C ARG A 149 -23.45 0.04 8.02
N ARG A 150 -24.42 0.83 8.50
CA ARG A 150 -24.29 2.28 8.58
C ARG A 150 -23.19 2.71 9.55
N LYS A 151 -23.16 2.13 10.76
CA LYS A 151 -22.12 2.42 11.76
C LYS A 151 -20.73 2.08 11.22
N TRP A 152 -20.58 0.93 10.57
CA TRP A 152 -19.33 0.57 9.88
C TRP A 152 -18.92 1.61 8.85
N ALA A 153 -19.85 2.09 8.04
CA ALA A 153 -19.55 3.06 6.99
C ALA A 153 -19.13 4.43 7.56
N GLU A 154 -19.74 4.90 8.65
CA GLU A 154 -19.35 6.12 9.35
C GLU A 154 -17.95 6.03 9.96
N ILE A 155 -17.63 4.90 10.59
CA ILE A 155 -16.31 4.64 11.15
C ILE A 155 -15.26 4.61 10.05
N ARG A 156 -15.54 3.92 8.93
CA ARG A 156 -14.63 3.87 7.77
C ARG A 156 -14.42 5.24 7.14
N LEU A 157 -15.43 6.11 7.14
CA LEU A 157 -15.29 7.51 6.71
C LEU A 157 -14.34 8.27 7.64
N ALA A 158 -14.53 8.21 8.95
CA ALA A 158 -13.68 8.91 9.91
C ALA A 158 -12.24 8.37 9.90
N GLU A 159 -12.06 7.06 9.72
CA GLU A 159 -10.75 6.39 9.67
C GLU A 159 -9.82 6.90 8.57
N LEU A 160 -10.37 7.38 7.45
CA LEU A 160 -9.58 8.03 6.40
C LEU A 160 -8.76 9.21 6.95
N PHE A 161 -9.22 9.81 8.05
CA PHE A 161 -8.64 10.96 8.72
C PHE A 161 -8.08 10.60 10.11
N ALA A 162 -7.93 9.31 10.43
CA ALA A 162 -7.33 8.87 11.69
C ALA A 162 -5.89 9.40 11.85
N ASP A 163 -5.14 9.54 10.76
CA ASP A 163 -3.80 10.10 10.79
C ASP A 163 -3.63 11.25 9.80
N ARG A 164 -2.87 12.26 10.20
CA ARG A 164 -2.53 13.42 9.36
C ARG A 164 -1.11 13.31 8.82
N VAL A 165 -0.89 12.28 8.01
CA VAL A 165 0.40 12.04 7.34
C VAL A 165 0.63 13.11 6.27
N PRO A 166 1.77 13.83 6.28
CA PRO A 166 2.10 14.81 5.25
C PRO A 166 2.20 14.17 3.85
N GLY A 167 1.74 14.89 2.81
CA GLY A 167 1.79 14.36 1.44
C GLY A 167 3.20 14.09 0.94
N GLU A 168 4.19 14.89 1.36
CA GLU A 168 5.60 14.63 1.07
C GLU A 168 6.12 13.29 1.62
N VAL A 169 5.60 12.84 2.77
CA VAL A 169 5.96 11.55 3.36
C VAL A 169 5.32 10.42 2.57
N LYS A 170 4.06 10.59 2.15
CA LYS A 170 3.39 9.62 1.26
C LYS A 170 4.08 9.51 -0.10
N GLN A 171 4.47 10.62 -0.70
CA GLN A 171 5.21 10.61 -1.95
C GLN A 171 6.55 9.89 -1.82
N LYS A 172 7.30 10.11 -0.72
CA LYS A 172 8.55 9.37 -0.43
C LYS A 172 8.30 7.88 -0.23
N HIS A 173 7.23 7.51 0.47
CA HIS A 173 6.82 6.11 0.61
C HIS A 173 6.55 5.48 -0.75
N THR A 174 5.80 6.15 -1.63
CA THR A 174 5.53 5.66 -2.99
C THR A 174 6.81 5.50 -3.80
N THR A 175 7.74 6.45 -3.76
CA THR A 175 9.05 6.31 -4.42
C THR A 175 9.83 5.08 -3.91
N ALA A 176 9.88 4.87 -2.60
CA ALA A 176 10.55 3.71 -2.01
C ALA A 176 9.87 2.38 -2.41
N TYR A 177 8.53 2.37 -2.42
CA TYR A 177 7.74 1.20 -2.79
C TYR A 177 7.90 0.86 -4.29
N THR A 178 7.82 1.84 -5.18
CA THR A 178 8.04 1.66 -6.63
C THR A 178 9.47 1.16 -6.92
N ALA A 179 10.48 1.64 -6.21
CA ALA A 179 11.85 1.12 -6.34
C ALA A 179 11.95 -0.36 -5.91
N ALA A 180 11.27 -0.75 -4.82
CA ALA A 180 11.22 -2.14 -4.39
C ALA A 180 10.45 -3.02 -5.40
N GLU A 181 9.35 -2.53 -5.96
CA GLU A 181 8.59 -3.23 -6.99
C GLU A 181 9.41 -3.43 -8.27
N GLU A 182 10.12 -2.40 -8.74
CA GLU A 182 11.03 -2.53 -9.89
C GLU A 182 12.05 -3.65 -9.67
N TYR A 183 12.71 -3.65 -8.50
CA TYR A 183 13.64 -4.71 -8.14
C TYR A 183 12.98 -6.09 -8.22
N VAL A 184 11.77 -6.24 -7.68
CA VAL A 184 11.00 -7.50 -7.71
C VAL A 184 10.63 -7.92 -9.14
N TYR A 185 10.14 -7.00 -9.96
CA TYR A 185 9.68 -7.29 -11.33
C TYR A 185 10.83 -7.65 -12.28
N HIS A 186 12.00 -7.08 -12.07
CA HIS A 186 13.20 -7.41 -12.84
C HIS A 186 13.96 -8.61 -12.31
N TYR A 187 13.58 -9.17 -11.16
CA TYR A 187 14.23 -10.37 -10.65
C TYR A 187 13.63 -11.63 -11.28
N ASN A 188 14.04 -11.94 -12.51
CA ASN A 188 13.56 -13.11 -13.26
C ASN A 188 14.63 -14.18 -13.43
N ILE A 189 14.19 -15.43 -13.46
CA ILE A 189 15.01 -16.61 -13.77
C ILE A 189 14.48 -17.23 -15.06
N TYR A 190 15.36 -17.36 -16.06
CA TYR A 190 15.07 -18.11 -17.28
C TYR A 190 15.22 -19.62 -16.98
N ALA A 191 14.15 -20.24 -16.52
CA ALA A 191 14.12 -21.64 -16.09
C ALA A 191 14.52 -22.61 -17.22
N GLY A 192 14.22 -22.29 -18.48
CA GLY A 192 14.67 -23.06 -19.65
C GLY A 192 16.21 -23.13 -19.80
N ASN A 193 16.92 -22.18 -19.21
CA ASN A 193 18.38 -22.13 -19.24
C ASN A 193 19.04 -22.82 -18.03
N LEU A 194 18.24 -23.40 -17.13
CA LEU A 194 18.76 -24.17 -16.01
C LEU A 194 19.19 -25.55 -16.48
N ARG A 195 20.23 -26.08 -15.84
CA ARG A 195 20.68 -27.45 -16.02
C ARG A 195 20.73 -28.16 -14.66
N ASP A 196 20.25 -29.39 -14.64
CA ASP A 196 20.32 -30.26 -13.46
C ASP A 196 21.77 -30.71 -13.16
N ALA A 197 21.94 -31.61 -12.20
CA ALA A 197 23.23 -32.16 -11.83
C ALA A 197 23.93 -32.94 -12.98
N ASP A 198 23.15 -33.53 -13.90
CA ASP A 198 23.65 -34.25 -15.08
C ASP A 198 23.92 -33.32 -16.27
N GLY A 199 23.57 -32.03 -16.17
CA GLY A 199 23.69 -31.07 -17.26
C GLY A 199 22.51 -31.08 -18.25
N LYS A 200 21.36 -31.66 -17.89
CA LYS A 200 20.16 -31.74 -18.74
C LYS A 200 19.19 -30.56 -18.47
N PRO A 201 18.49 -30.07 -19.51
CA PRO A 201 17.38 -29.13 -19.33
C PRO A 201 16.12 -29.86 -18.83
N LEU A 202 15.41 -29.27 -17.86
CA LEU A 202 14.15 -29.83 -17.33
C LEU A 202 12.91 -28.99 -17.69
N PHE A 203 13.09 -27.76 -18.15
CA PHE A 203 12.00 -26.80 -18.42
C PHE A 203 11.94 -26.40 -19.89
N PRO A 204 10.78 -25.94 -20.40
CA PRO A 204 10.69 -25.34 -21.73
C PRO A 204 11.65 -24.17 -21.90
N GLU A 205 12.25 -24.04 -23.08
CA GLU A 205 13.29 -23.02 -23.37
C GLU A 205 12.82 -21.59 -23.09
N THR A 206 11.53 -21.31 -23.31
CA THR A 206 10.94 -19.98 -23.13
C THR A 206 10.46 -19.70 -21.70
N LEU A 207 10.57 -20.65 -20.77
CA LEU A 207 10.03 -20.49 -19.43
C LEU A 207 10.84 -19.45 -18.64
N LYS A 208 10.22 -18.28 -18.41
CA LYS A 208 10.72 -17.19 -17.58
C LYS A 208 9.87 -17.11 -16.33
N LEU A 209 10.51 -17.17 -15.16
CA LEU A 209 9.84 -17.15 -13.86
C LEU A 209 10.32 -15.94 -13.07
N ILE A 210 9.38 -15.08 -12.66
CA ILE A 210 9.66 -14.05 -11.65
C ILE A 210 10.01 -14.71 -10.32
N SER A 211 11.10 -14.30 -9.69
CA SER A 211 11.61 -14.95 -8.48
C SER A 211 10.67 -14.80 -7.29
N HIS A 212 9.93 -13.71 -7.20
CA HIS A 212 9.14 -13.39 -6.01
C HIS A 212 7.92 -14.31 -5.80
N TRP A 213 7.30 -14.78 -6.89
CA TRP A 213 6.20 -15.77 -6.81
C TRP A 213 6.27 -16.88 -7.86
N GLY A 214 6.85 -16.63 -9.03
CA GLY A 214 6.87 -17.58 -10.15
C GLY A 214 7.63 -18.87 -9.85
N LEU A 215 8.77 -18.80 -9.15
CA LEU A 215 9.51 -20.00 -8.74
C LEU A 215 8.66 -20.91 -7.83
N ARG A 216 8.03 -20.32 -6.81
CA ARG A 216 7.15 -21.04 -5.87
C ARG A 216 5.92 -21.63 -6.60
N ASP A 217 5.32 -20.86 -7.49
CA ASP A 217 4.09 -21.26 -8.17
C ASP A 217 4.39 -22.36 -9.20
N GLU A 218 5.53 -22.30 -9.88
CA GLU A 218 5.99 -23.39 -10.75
C GLU A 218 6.25 -24.67 -9.95
N ILE A 219 6.92 -24.60 -8.79
CA ILE A 219 7.10 -25.75 -7.88
C ILE A 219 5.76 -26.40 -7.55
N LYS A 220 4.76 -25.60 -7.14
CA LYS A 220 3.40 -26.10 -6.86
C LYS A 220 2.74 -26.70 -8.10
N GLY A 221 2.95 -26.10 -9.26
CA GLY A 221 2.45 -26.60 -10.55
C GLY A 221 2.95 -28.01 -10.87
N GLN A 222 4.11 -28.39 -10.34
CA GLN A 222 4.70 -29.72 -10.55
C GLN A 222 4.18 -30.80 -9.58
N TYR A 223 3.36 -30.48 -8.57
CA TYR A 223 2.92 -31.45 -7.54
C TYR A 223 2.12 -32.64 -8.09
N ALA A 224 1.33 -32.43 -9.13
CA ALA A 224 0.52 -33.48 -9.74
C ALA A 224 1.27 -34.24 -10.86
N ASN A 225 2.47 -33.79 -11.23
CA ASN A 225 3.24 -34.39 -12.32
C ASN A 225 4.08 -35.55 -11.78
N PRO A 226 3.94 -36.78 -12.33
CA PRO A 226 4.71 -37.94 -11.88
C PRO A 226 6.23 -37.72 -11.89
N ASP A 227 6.72 -36.99 -12.90
CA ASP A 227 8.14 -36.64 -13.07
C ASP A 227 8.44 -35.21 -12.59
N GLY A 228 7.58 -34.65 -11.73
CA GLY A 228 7.67 -33.26 -11.27
C GLY A 228 8.72 -33.03 -10.18
N LEU A 229 9.19 -34.07 -9.50
CA LEU A 229 10.09 -33.94 -8.34
C LEU A 229 11.43 -33.29 -8.72
N GLU A 230 12.08 -33.76 -9.78
CA GLU A 230 13.38 -33.22 -10.22
C GLU A 230 13.29 -31.72 -10.57
N LYS A 231 12.16 -31.29 -11.16
CA LYS A 231 11.89 -29.87 -11.44
C LYS A 231 11.73 -29.07 -10.16
N GLN A 232 11.02 -29.61 -9.18
CA GLN A 232 10.84 -28.96 -7.88
C GLN A 232 12.17 -28.80 -7.14
N GLU A 233 13.00 -29.83 -7.11
CA GLU A 233 14.31 -29.83 -6.46
C GLU A 233 15.28 -28.85 -7.14
N LEU A 234 15.27 -28.78 -8.47
CA LEU A 234 16.08 -27.83 -9.21
C LEU A 234 15.68 -26.39 -8.88
N LEU A 235 14.39 -26.06 -8.89
CA LEU A 235 13.91 -24.72 -8.52
C LEU A 235 14.09 -24.42 -7.03
N HIS A 236 14.00 -25.42 -6.16
CA HIS A 236 14.33 -25.29 -4.76
C HIS A 236 15.79 -24.89 -4.57
N THR A 237 16.71 -25.55 -5.27
CA THR A 237 18.14 -25.20 -5.27
C THR A 237 18.36 -23.77 -5.76
N VAL A 238 17.64 -23.34 -6.81
CA VAL A 238 17.66 -21.94 -7.27
C VAL A 238 17.25 -20.99 -6.14
N MET A 239 16.14 -21.27 -5.45
CA MET A 239 15.70 -20.44 -4.32
C MET A 239 16.72 -20.42 -3.18
N GLU A 240 17.36 -21.54 -2.85
CA GLU A 240 18.42 -21.60 -1.84
C GLU A 240 19.60 -20.71 -2.21
N ARG A 241 20.09 -20.77 -3.46
CA ARG A 241 21.18 -19.89 -3.94
C ARG A 241 20.79 -18.41 -3.88
N ILE A 242 19.54 -18.10 -4.19
CA ILE A 242 18.99 -16.73 -4.10
C ILE A 242 18.93 -16.26 -2.64
N ILE A 243 18.49 -17.11 -1.71
CA ILE A 243 18.39 -16.79 -0.28
C ILE A 243 19.78 -16.65 0.35
N ALA A 244 20.72 -17.52 -0.03
CA ALA A 244 22.09 -17.51 0.44
C ALA A 244 22.95 -16.39 -0.18
N GLN A 245 22.40 -15.60 -1.12
CA GLN A 245 23.12 -14.58 -1.89
C GLN A 245 24.32 -15.15 -2.68
N GLU A 246 24.20 -16.40 -3.14
CA GLU A 246 25.22 -17.11 -3.91
C GLU A 246 24.91 -17.15 -5.41
N ILE A 247 23.70 -16.77 -5.80
CA ILE A 247 23.30 -16.71 -7.21
C ILE A 247 24.25 -15.78 -8.00
N PRO A 248 24.78 -16.22 -9.16
CA PRO A 248 25.61 -15.36 -9.99
C PRO A 248 24.78 -14.21 -10.54
N ARG A 249 25.28 -12.97 -10.42
CA ARG A 249 24.55 -11.76 -10.83
C ARG A 249 24.05 -11.85 -12.28
N GLN A 250 24.84 -12.48 -13.16
CA GLN A 250 24.55 -12.58 -14.59
C GLN A 250 23.36 -13.50 -14.92
N VAL A 251 22.84 -14.28 -13.96
CA VAL A 251 21.66 -15.13 -14.16
C VAL A 251 20.37 -14.33 -14.11
N VAL A 252 20.33 -13.24 -13.34
CA VAL A 252 19.13 -12.45 -13.11
C VAL A 252 18.74 -11.70 -14.40
N ASP A 253 17.50 -11.95 -14.85
CA ASP A 253 16.88 -11.37 -16.06
C ASP A 253 17.72 -11.48 -17.35
N ASN A 254 18.52 -12.55 -17.46
CA ASN A 254 19.43 -12.73 -18.60
C ASN A 254 19.16 -14.04 -19.37
N PRO A 255 18.63 -13.98 -20.61
CA PRO A 255 18.36 -15.16 -21.41
C PRO A 255 19.63 -15.77 -22.06
N LYS A 256 20.80 -15.14 -21.92
CA LYS A 256 22.01 -15.49 -22.68
C LYS A 256 23.00 -16.37 -21.93
N VAL A 257 22.66 -16.82 -20.73
CA VAL A 257 23.53 -17.66 -19.91
C VAL A 257 22.84 -18.95 -19.56
N VAL A 258 23.63 -20.01 -19.43
CA VAL A 258 23.20 -21.32 -18.94
C VAL A 258 23.76 -21.50 -17.54
N TRP A 259 22.91 -21.86 -16.58
CA TRP A 259 23.31 -21.96 -15.18
C TRP A 259 23.03 -23.35 -14.64
N HIS A 260 23.99 -23.88 -13.89
CA HIS A 260 23.91 -25.16 -13.18
C HIS A 260 23.78 -24.87 -11.67
N PRO A 261 22.56 -24.82 -11.10
CA PRO A 261 22.36 -24.34 -9.72
C PRO A 261 23.07 -25.18 -8.65
N HIS A 262 23.21 -26.49 -8.86
CA HIS A 262 23.88 -27.39 -7.91
C HIS A 262 25.37 -27.10 -7.76
N SER A 263 26.09 -26.93 -8.87
CA SER A 263 27.52 -26.58 -8.85
C SER A 263 27.78 -25.07 -8.80
N ASN A 264 26.72 -24.28 -8.96
CA ASN A 264 26.74 -22.83 -9.14
C ASN A 264 27.59 -22.35 -10.33
N ALA A 265 27.79 -23.22 -11.33
CA ALA A 265 28.61 -22.90 -12.50
C ALA A 265 27.79 -22.21 -13.59
N LEU A 266 28.39 -21.21 -14.23
CA LEU A 266 27.80 -20.41 -15.30
C LEU A 266 28.51 -20.67 -16.63
N PHE A 267 27.74 -20.75 -17.71
CA PHE A 267 28.25 -20.96 -19.07
C PHE A 267 27.60 -20.00 -20.06
N ASP A 268 28.32 -19.70 -21.14
CA ASP A 268 27.73 -19.04 -22.31
C ASP A 268 26.96 -20.06 -23.18
N PRO A 269 26.20 -19.60 -24.20
CA PRO A 269 25.44 -20.49 -25.07
C PRO A 269 26.30 -21.45 -25.91
N HIS A 270 27.62 -21.23 -25.96
CA HIS A 270 28.59 -22.05 -26.69
C HIS A 270 29.30 -23.06 -25.77
N GLY A 271 28.94 -23.12 -24.48
CA GLY A 271 29.49 -24.05 -23.51
C GLY A 271 30.81 -23.59 -22.88
N LYS A 272 31.23 -22.34 -23.08
CA LYS A 272 32.40 -21.80 -22.39
C LYS A 272 32.01 -21.39 -20.97
N GLN A 273 32.78 -21.85 -19.98
CA GLN A 273 32.58 -21.46 -18.60
C GLN A 273 32.84 -19.95 -18.40
N LEU A 274 31.93 -19.31 -17.68
CA LEU A 274 31.97 -17.90 -17.31
C LEU A 274 32.30 -17.76 -15.83
N ASP A 275 32.78 -16.57 -15.45
CA ASP A 275 32.93 -16.23 -14.04
C ASP A 275 31.55 -16.07 -13.38
N ALA A 276 31.38 -16.71 -12.23
CA ALA A 276 30.10 -16.85 -11.53
C ALA A 276 30.10 -16.03 -10.24
N ALA A 277 30.42 -14.74 -10.36
CA ALA A 277 30.47 -13.83 -9.21
C ALA A 277 29.07 -13.67 -8.59
N PRO A 278 28.92 -13.94 -7.28
CA PRO A 278 27.63 -13.80 -6.60
C PRO A 278 27.15 -12.35 -6.63
N GLU A 279 25.84 -12.16 -6.49
CA GLU A 279 25.29 -10.82 -6.24
C GLU A 279 25.84 -10.20 -4.96
N ALA A 280 25.87 -8.87 -4.89
CA ALA A 280 26.29 -8.17 -3.67
C ALA A 280 25.26 -8.38 -2.56
N ASN A 281 25.71 -8.40 -1.30
CA ASN A 281 24.85 -8.52 -0.11
C ASN A 281 24.07 -7.22 0.19
N ALA A 282 23.47 -6.60 -0.82
CA ALA A 282 22.75 -5.33 -0.73
C ALA A 282 21.22 -5.50 -0.86
N ARG A 283 20.73 -6.74 -0.84
CA ARG A 283 19.30 -7.05 -1.07
C ARG A 283 18.34 -6.43 -0.04
N TYR A 284 18.84 -6.10 1.14
CA TYR A 284 18.07 -5.54 2.26
C TYR A 284 18.56 -4.14 2.68
N GLU A 285 19.43 -3.50 1.88
CA GLU A 285 19.87 -2.12 2.07
C GLU A 285 18.93 -1.14 1.35
#